data_AF-A0A497F2N7-F1
#
_entry.id   AF-A0A497F2N7-F1
#
_cell.length_a   1.000
_cell.length_b   1.000
_cell.length_c   1.000
_cell.angle_alpha   90.00
_cell.angle_beta   90.00
_cell.angle_gamma   90.00
#
_symmetry.space_group_name_H-M   'P 1'
#
loop_
_entity.id
_entity.type
_entity.pdbx_description
1 polymer ?
#
loop_
_entity_poly.entity_id
_entity_poly.type
_entity_poly.pdbx_seq_one_letter_code
_entity_poly.pdbx_strand_id
1 'polypeptide(L)'
;MGDSIDEPPRMTGFWDAFVDGLKVFFAALIYAFIPLLIVGVSLFPLVFRRGMVIWQRFPLQVFFIGVALWGSLLATVIGFLLFIVGAMGIIHMIKTGSFAKAFAVTEILSLIGEVGWGRYLGWLIVMYILSLVVASLNSIHWIVFAIASVFYAVFVARSAHYIYPRRSELVGNPLGRLEVAYE
;
A
#
# COMPACT_ATOMS: atom_id res chain seq x y z
N MET A 1 -1.20 22.98 -15.49
CA MET A 1 -2.20 23.96 -15.03
C MET A 1 -2.82 24.56 -16.29
N GLY A 2 -4.14 24.74 -16.37
CA GLY A 2 -4.78 25.30 -17.57
C GLY A 2 -4.35 26.75 -17.79
N ASP A 3 -4.17 27.14 -19.04
CA ASP A 3 -3.65 28.46 -19.43
C ASP A 3 -4.60 29.64 -19.09
N SER A 4 -5.80 29.37 -18.57
CA SER A 4 -6.75 30.38 -18.07
C SER A 4 -7.75 29.79 -17.05
N ILE A 5 -8.38 30.66 -16.24
CA ILE A 5 -9.37 30.29 -15.21
C ILE A 5 -10.68 29.78 -15.86
N ASP A 6 -10.93 30.13 -17.12
CA ASP A 6 -12.17 29.84 -17.85
C ASP A 6 -12.14 28.52 -18.65
N GLU A 7 -10.97 27.89 -18.79
CA GLU A 7 -10.86 26.58 -19.45
C GLU A 7 -10.73 25.46 -18.41
N PRO A 8 -11.64 24.46 -18.41
CA PRO A 8 -11.45 23.28 -17.57
C PRO A 8 -10.14 22.58 -17.95
N PRO A 9 -9.35 22.08 -16.97
CA PRO A 9 -8.08 21.43 -17.25
C PRO A 9 -8.26 20.34 -18.30
N ARG A 10 -7.45 20.38 -19.36
CA ARG A 10 -7.50 19.36 -20.41
C ARG A 10 -7.23 17.99 -19.78
N MET A 11 -8.18 17.06 -19.90
CA MET A 11 -8.04 15.66 -19.46
C MET A 11 -7.17 14.86 -20.42
N THR A 12 -5.97 15.35 -20.72
CA THR A 12 -4.95 14.63 -21.48
C THR A 12 -4.18 13.70 -20.54
N GLY A 13 -3.82 12.49 -20.99
CA GLY A 13 -3.04 11.54 -20.18
C GLY A 13 -3.86 10.59 -19.29
N PHE A 14 -5.16 10.39 -19.58
CA PHE A 14 -5.97 9.38 -18.88
C PHE A 14 -5.35 7.98 -18.97
N TRP A 15 -4.81 7.64 -20.13
CA TRP A 15 -4.13 6.36 -20.34
C TRP A 15 -2.90 6.21 -19.45
N ASP A 16 -2.06 7.25 -19.36
CA ASP A 16 -0.86 7.22 -18.52
C ASP A 16 -1.23 7.11 -17.03
N ALA A 17 -2.24 7.85 -16.58
CA ALA A 17 -2.77 7.75 -15.22
C ALA A 17 -3.33 6.35 -14.90
N PHE A 18 -4.02 5.72 -15.86
CA PHE A 18 -4.50 4.34 -15.71
C PHE A 18 -3.34 3.33 -15.60
N VAL A 19 -2.32 3.46 -16.46
CA VAL A 19 -1.12 2.61 -16.43
C VAL A 19 -0.36 2.79 -15.11
N ASP A 20 -0.27 4.01 -14.59
CA ASP A 20 0.36 4.27 -13.29
C ASP A 20 -0.44 3.68 -12.13
N GLY A 21 -1.77 3.76 -12.16
CA GLY A 21 -2.64 3.07 -11.22
C GLY A 21 -2.44 1.54 -11.25
N LEU A 22 -2.28 0.97 -12.45
CA LEU A 22 -2.02 -0.46 -12.63
C LEU A 22 -0.63 -0.86 -12.08
N LYS A 23 0.40 -0.03 -12.27
CA LYS A 23 1.71 -0.22 -11.64
C LYS A 23 1.60 -0.22 -10.11
N VAL A 24 0.84 0.72 -9.53
CA VAL A 24 0.60 0.78 -8.08
C VAL A 24 -0.07 -0.50 -7.58
N PHE A 25 -1.08 -0.99 -8.30
CA PHE A 25 -1.74 -2.25 -7.98
C PHE A 25 -0.76 -3.43 -7.96
N PHE A 26 0.07 -3.58 -9.00
CA PHE A 26 1.06 -4.67 -9.05
C PHE A 26 2.15 -4.54 -8.00
N ALA A 27 2.62 -3.32 -7.71
CA ALA A 27 3.59 -3.10 -6.64
C ALA A 27 3.01 -3.53 -5.28
N ALA A 28 1.79 -3.10 -4.97
CA ALA A 28 1.08 -3.51 -3.75
C ALA A 28 0.86 -5.04 -3.70
N LEU A 29 0.50 -5.66 -4.83
CA LEU A 29 0.33 -7.10 -4.93
C LEU A 29 1.64 -7.85 -4.64
N ILE A 30 2.79 -7.39 -5.15
CA ILE A 30 4.10 -8.00 -4.89
C ILE A 30 4.46 -7.90 -3.40
N TYR A 31 4.24 -6.73 -2.77
CA TYR A 31 4.43 -6.57 -1.32
C TYR A 31 3.51 -7.49 -0.50
N ALA A 32 2.26 -7.69 -0.96
CA ALA A 32 1.29 -8.55 -0.30
C ALA A 32 1.48 -10.05 -0.60
N PHE A 33 2.25 -10.40 -1.63
CA PHE A 33 2.34 -11.77 -2.13
C PHE A 33 2.91 -12.74 -1.10
N ILE A 34 4.03 -12.38 -0.45
CA ILE A 34 4.68 -13.25 0.55
C ILE A 34 3.73 -13.51 1.75
N PRO A 35 3.14 -12.50 2.41
CA PRO A 35 2.16 -12.73 3.47
C PRO A 35 0.96 -13.58 3.01
N LEU A 36 0.42 -13.31 1.82
CA LEU A 36 -0.72 -14.04 1.28
C LEU A 36 -0.40 -15.52 1.04
N LEU A 37 0.81 -15.85 0.56
CA LEU A 37 1.25 -17.23 0.42
C LEU A 37 1.35 -17.94 1.77
N ILE A 38 1.90 -17.28 2.79
CA ILE A 38 2.00 -17.86 4.14
C ILE A 38 0.61 -18.14 4.69
N VAL A 39 -0.32 -17.17 4.61
CA VAL A 39 -1.71 -17.38 5.04
C VAL A 39 -2.38 -18.49 4.22
N GLY A 40 -2.22 -18.47 2.90
CA GLY A 40 -2.82 -19.45 1.99
C GLY A 40 -2.42 -20.86 2.34
N VAL A 41 -1.12 -21.13 2.52
CA VAL A 41 -0.60 -22.45 2.91
C VAL A 41 -1.04 -22.83 4.33
N SER A 42 -1.02 -21.87 5.26
CA SER A 42 -1.32 -22.14 6.66
C SER A 42 -2.81 -22.40 6.92
N LEU A 43 -3.69 -21.72 6.20
CA LEU A 43 -5.14 -21.88 6.29
C LEU A 43 -5.67 -22.97 5.35
N PHE A 44 -4.90 -23.42 4.35
CA PHE A 44 -5.31 -24.46 3.41
C PHE A 44 -5.91 -25.69 4.12
N PRO A 45 -5.28 -26.24 5.18
CA PRO A 45 -5.87 -27.34 5.93
C PRO A 45 -7.28 -27.00 6.50
N LEU A 46 -7.50 -25.79 7.02
CA LEU A 46 -8.78 -25.39 7.62
C LEU A 46 -9.89 -25.23 6.57
N VAL A 47 -9.57 -24.63 5.41
CA VAL A 47 -10.53 -24.39 4.33
C VAL A 47 -10.98 -25.71 3.70
N PHE A 48 -10.04 -26.66 3.53
CA PHE A 48 -10.31 -27.95 2.91
C PHE A 48 -10.60 -29.07 3.92
N ARG A 49 -10.90 -28.72 5.18
CA ARG A 49 -11.19 -29.66 6.28
C ARG A 49 -12.21 -30.74 5.91
N ARG A 50 -13.24 -30.39 5.13
CA ARG A 50 -14.30 -31.34 4.70
C ARG A 50 -13.82 -32.37 3.66
N GLY A 51 -12.81 -32.03 2.85
CA GLY A 51 -12.27 -32.92 1.81
C GLY A 51 -11.12 -33.80 2.27
N MET A 52 -10.60 -33.58 3.48
CA MET A 52 -9.41 -34.29 3.99
C MET A 52 -9.81 -35.28 5.09
N VAL A 53 -9.86 -36.58 4.77
CA VAL A 53 -10.13 -37.64 5.78
C VAL A 53 -9.12 -37.61 6.93
N ILE A 54 -7.91 -37.15 6.65
CA ILE A 54 -6.79 -37.02 7.60
C ILE A 54 -7.11 -36.01 8.73
N TRP A 55 -7.97 -35.01 8.46
CA TRP A 55 -8.36 -33.98 9.42
C TRP A 55 -9.23 -34.47 10.57
N GLN A 56 -9.89 -35.61 10.40
CA GLN A 56 -10.79 -36.19 11.41
C GLN A 56 -10.05 -37.05 12.43
N ARG A 57 -8.73 -37.22 12.27
CA ARG A 57 -7.91 -38.08 13.14
C ARG A 57 -7.16 -37.26 14.17
N PHE A 58 -7.40 -37.55 15.45
CA PHE A 58 -6.56 -37.06 16.54
C PHE A 58 -5.20 -37.79 16.52
N PRO A 59 -4.05 -37.11 16.76
CA PRO A 59 -3.86 -35.70 17.15
C PRO A 59 -3.63 -34.72 15.99
N LEU A 60 -3.69 -35.17 14.73
CA LEU A 60 -3.36 -34.36 13.54
C LEU A 60 -4.23 -33.09 13.41
N GLN A 61 -5.48 -33.14 13.89
CA GLN A 61 -6.34 -31.95 13.95
C GLN A 61 -5.74 -30.82 14.78
N VAL A 62 -5.14 -31.12 15.94
CA VAL A 62 -4.53 -30.12 16.82
C VAL A 62 -3.29 -29.52 16.15
N PHE A 63 -2.50 -30.36 15.46
CA PHE A 63 -1.36 -29.92 14.69
C PHE A 63 -1.76 -28.91 13.60
N PHE A 64 -2.78 -29.20 12.79
CA PHE A 64 -3.19 -28.28 11.72
C PHE A 64 -3.81 -26.98 12.23
N ILE A 65 -4.55 -27.00 13.35
CA ILE A 65 -5.01 -25.77 14.01
C ILE A 65 -3.79 -24.96 14.48
N GLY A 66 -2.79 -25.61 15.07
CA GLY A 66 -1.53 -24.98 15.45
C GLY A 66 -0.83 -24.32 14.26
N VAL A 67 -0.68 -25.02 13.14
CA VAL A 67 -0.08 -24.49 11.90
C VAL A 67 -0.84 -23.27 11.39
N ALA A 68 -2.17 -23.32 11.37
CA ALA A 68 -3.00 -22.19 10.93
C ALA A 68 -2.82 -20.96 11.83
N LEU A 69 -2.84 -21.13 13.16
CA LEU A 69 -2.68 -20.02 14.11
C LEU A 69 -1.27 -19.42 14.01
N TRP A 70 -0.23 -20.25 14.07
CA TRP A 70 1.15 -19.80 13.98
C TRP A 70 1.48 -19.16 12.63
N GLY A 71 1.00 -19.77 11.54
CA GLY A 71 1.19 -19.24 10.20
C GLY A 71 0.48 -17.90 9.98
N SER A 72 -0.73 -17.74 10.53
CA SER A 72 -1.45 -16.46 10.48
C SER A 72 -0.73 -15.37 11.28
N LEU A 73 -0.19 -15.69 12.46
CA LEU A 73 0.59 -14.77 13.26
C LEU A 73 1.87 -14.35 12.53
N LEU A 74 2.60 -15.32 11.98
CA LEU A 74 3.83 -15.07 11.21
C LEU A 74 3.56 -14.18 9.99
N ALA A 75 2.50 -14.49 9.22
CA ALA A 75 2.10 -13.70 8.07
C ALA A 75 1.70 -12.27 8.46
N THR A 76 1.06 -12.09 9.61
CA THR A 76 0.69 -10.77 10.12
C THR A 76 1.94 -9.93 10.43
N VAL A 77 2.92 -10.52 11.11
CA VAL A 77 4.19 -9.82 11.43
C VAL A 77 4.95 -9.46 10.15
N ILE A 78 5.14 -10.41 9.24
CA ILE A 78 5.85 -10.18 7.98
C ILE A 78 5.09 -9.17 7.11
N GLY A 79 3.77 -9.31 7.02
CA GLY A 79 2.91 -8.39 6.27
C GLY A 79 2.97 -6.98 6.81
N PHE A 80 3.02 -6.81 8.13
CA PHE A 80 3.18 -5.50 8.74
C PHE A 80 4.54 -4.85 8.41
N LEU A 81 5.63 -5.62 8.45
CA LEU A 81 6.96 -5.12 8.07
C LEU A 81 7.01 -4.72 6.59
N LEU A 82 6.47 -5.56 5.70
CA LEU A 82 6.39 -5.27 4.28
C LEU A 82 5.45 -4.10 3.98
N PHE A 83 4.38 -3.92 4.76
CA PHE A 83 3.48 -2.78 4.65
C PHE A 83 4.19 -1.46 4.98
N ILE A 84 5.01 -1.43 6.05
CA ILE A 84 5.80 -0.25 6.43
C ILE A 84 6.72 0.17 5.28
N VAL A 85 7.44 -0.76 4.66
CA VAL A 85 8.36 -0.43 3.55
C VAL A 85 7.58 -0.15 2.26
N GLY A 86 6.56 -0.95 1.97
CA GLY A 86 5.78 -0.89 0.74
C GLY A 86 4.98 0.38 0.57
N ALA A 87 4.44 0.95 1.66
CA ALA A 87 3.74 2.23 1.59
C ALA A 87 4.66 3.35 1.07
N MET A 88 5.84 3.54 1.66
CA MET A 88 6.81 4.51 1.16
C MET A 88 7.38 4.12 -0.21
N GLY A 89 7.58 2.82 -0.48
CA GLY A 89 8.00 2.32 -1.79
C GLY A 89 7.05 2.72 -2.91
N ILE A 90 5.75 2.53 -2.73
CA ILE A 90 4.73 2.94 -3.70
C ILE A 90 4.76 4.46 -3.92
N ILE A 91 4.90 5.26 -2.85
CA ILE A 91 5.01 6.72 -2.98
C ILE A 91 6.25 7.09 -3.79
N HIS A 92 7.39 6.48 -3.48
CA HIS A 92 8.65 6.72 -4.17
C HIS A 92 8.58 6.33 -5.65
N MET A 93 7.92 5.22 -5.98
CA MET A 93 7.63 4.81 -7.35
C MET A 93 6.81 5.86 -8.12
N ILE A 94 5.75 6.38 -7.51
CA ILE A 94 4.90 7.42 -8.10
C ILE A 94 5.72 8.70 -8.33
N LYS A 95 6.55 9.09 -7.37
CA LYS A 95 7.36 10.31 -7.42
C LYS A 95 8.51 10.24 -8.43
N THR A 96 9.02 9.05 -8.70
CA THR A 96 10.14 8.83 -9.63
C THR A 96 9.70 8.34 -11.01
N GLY A 97 8.44 7.95 -11.19
CA GLY A 97 7.91 7.40 -12.44
C GLY A 97 8.44 6.00 -12.80
N SER A 98 9.21 5.34 -11.91
CA SER A 98 9.88 4.07 -12.18
C SER A 98 9.35 2.94 -11.29
N PHE A 99 8.80 1.89 -11.89
CA PHE A 99 8.25 0.73 -11.17
C PHE A 99 9.28 0.05 -10.24
N ALA A 100 10.53 -0.08 -10.69
CA ALA A 100 11.59 -0.72 -9.90
C ALA A 100 11.91 0.04 -8.60
N LYS A 101 11.69 1.36 -8.57
CA LYS A 101 11.91 2.19 -7.38
C LYS A 101 10.93 1.86 -6.26
N ALA A 102 9.81 1.18 -6.55
CA ALA A 102 8.93 0.64 -5.52
C ALA A 102 9.63 -0.33 -4.57
N PHE A 103 10.73 -0.96 -5.00
CA PHE A 103 11.45 -2.00 -4.27
C PHE A 103 12.89 -1.60 -3.91
N ALA A 104 13.26 -0.33 -4.08
CA ALA A 104 14.58 0.18 -3.73
C ALA A 104 14.71 0.34 -2.20
N VAL A 105 14.82 -0.78 -1.46
CA VAL A 105 14.71 -0.83 0.01
C VAL A 105 15.64 0.17 0.69
N THR A 106 16.90 0.27 0.26
CA THR A 106 17.87 1.20 0.85
C THR A 106 17.44 2.66 0.69
N GLU A 107 16.93 3.04 -0.48
CA GLU A 107 16.41 4.39 -0.75
C GLU A 107 15.14 4.65 0.07
N ILE A 108 14.24 3.67 0.13
CA ILE A 108 12.99 3.74 0.90
C ILE A 108 13.27 3.95 2.40
N LEU A 109 14.21 3.20 2.98
CA LEU A 109 14.59 3.35 4.38
C LEU A 109 15.24 4.71 4.65
N SER A 110 16.04 5.23 3.70
CA SER A 110 16.59 6.59 3.79
C SER A 110 15.48 7.65 3.78
N LEU A 111 14.48 7.50 2.89
CA LEU A 111 13.34 8.40 2.83
C LEU A 111 12.52 8.36 4.13
N ILE A 112 12.25 7.18 4.67
CA ILE A 112 11.58 7.03 5.98
C ILE A 112 12.40 7.71 7.09
N GLY A 113 13.73 7.54 7.06
CA GLY A 113 14.65 8.21 7.98
C GLY A 113 14.60 9.73 7.88
N GLU A 114 14.52 10.28 6.67
CA GLU A 114 14.38 11.72 6.42
C GLU A 114 13.03 12.28 6.88
N VAL A 115 11.95 11.51 6.71
CA VAL A 115 10.64 11.86 7.30
C VAL A 115 10.69 11.83 8.84
N GLY A 116 11.49 10.93 9.39
CA GLY A 116 11.51 10.58 10.80
C GLY A 116 10.55 9.43 11.09
N TRP A 117 11.07 8.34 11.66
CA TRP A 117 10.33 7.11 11.96
C TRP A 117 9.06 7.34 12.76
N GLY A 118 9.09 8.17 13.80
CA GLY A 118 7.91 8.45 14.63
C GLY A 118 6.79 9.15 13.84
N ARG A 119 7.12 10.14 13.01
CA ARG A 119 6.15 10.84 12.16
C ARG A 119 5.59 9.92 11.09
N TYR A 120 6.44 9.10 10.48
CA TYR A 120 6.05 8.13 9.47
C TYR A 120 5.11 7.05 10.04
N LEU A 121 5.49 6.43 11.15
CA LEU A 121 4.65 5.43 11.83
C LEU A 121 3.34 6.03 12.33
N GLY A 122 3.36 7.27 12.83
CA GLY A 122 2.15 7.99 13.19
C GLY A 122 1.19 8.16 12.01
N TRP A 123 1.70 8.56 10.83
CA TRP A 123 0.91 8.63 9.61
C TRP A 123 0.36 7.26 9.19
N LEU A 124 1.17 6.20 9.20
CA LEU A 124 0.71 4.84 8.89
C LEU A 124 -0.41 4.38 9.83
N ILE A 125 -0.28 4.63 11.13
CA ILE A 125 -1.31 4.26 12.12
C ILE A 125 -2.60 5.01 11.86
N VAL A 126 -2.55 6.32 11.61
CA VAL A 126 -3.74 7.12 11.28
C VAL A 126 -4.40 6.60 10.01
N MET A 127 -3.63 6.36 8.95
CA MET A 127 -4.15 5.81 7.70
C MET A 127 -4.77 4.43 7.89
N TYR A 128 -4.14 3.58 8.71
CA TYR A 128 -4.63 2.24 9.04
C TYR A 128 -5.95 2.29 9.81
N ILE A 129 -6.06 3.12 10.86
CA ILE A 129 -7.32 3.27 11.61
C ILE A 129 -8.44 3.78 10.70
N LEU A 130 -8.15 4.79 9.87
CA LEU A 130 -9.13 5.29 8.89
C LEU A 130 -9.55 4.20 7.89
N SER A 131 -8.62 3.34 7.47
CA SER A 131 -8.93 2.20 6.59
C SER A 131 -9.91 1.23 7.24
N LEU A 132 -9.78 0.96 8.55
CA LEU A 132 -10.69 0.08 9.29
C LEU A 132 -12.09 0.69 9.40
N VAL A 133 -12.19 1.99 9.66
CA VAL A 133 -13.46 2.72 9.67
C VAL A 133 -14.16 2.62 8.31
N VAL A 134 -13.44 2.90 7.22
CA VAL A 134 -13.99 2.80 5.86
C VAL A 134 -14.39 1.36 5.54
N ALA A 135 -13.54 0.37 5.85
CA ALA A 135 -13.82 -1.04 5.60
C ALA A 135 -15.07 -1.54 6.35
N SER A 136 -15.29 -1.07 7.59
CA SER A 136 -16.47 -1.44 8.38
C SER A 136 -17.80 -1.03 7.74
N LEU A 137 -17.81 -0.01 6.87
CA LEU A 137 -19.01 0.43 6.15
C LEU A 137 -19.54 -0.64 5.18
N ASN A 138 -18.67 -1.58 4.77
CA ASN A 138 -19.09 -2.70 3.93
C ASN A 138 -20.13 -3.59 4.63
N SER A 139 -20.11 -3.66 5.97
CA SER A 139 -21.11 -4.38 6.75
C SER A 139 -22.50 -3.73 6.71
N ILE A 140 -22.60 -2.44 6.40
CA ILE A 140 -23.87 -1.72 6.25
C ILE A 140 -24.41 -1.94 4.85
N HIS A 141 -23.65 -1.51 3.84
CA HIS A 141 -24.01 -1.67 2.44
C HIS A 141 -22.80 -1.44 1.53
N TRP A 142 -22.64 -2.27 0.50
CA TRP A 142 -21.51 -2.21 -0.42
C TRP A 142 -21.42 -0.89 -1.21
N ILE A 143 -22.55 -0.25 -1.54
CA ILE A 143 -22.56 1.07 -2.22
C ILE A 143 -21.99 2.17 -1.32
N VAL A 144 -22.36 2.17 -0.04
CA VAL A 144 -21.87 3.17 0.93
C VAL A 144 -20.36 3.03 1.10
N PHE A 145 -19.88 1.79 1.20
CA PHE A 145 -18.46 1.47 1.19
C PHE A 145 -17.77 1.96 -0.08
N ALA A 146 -18.33 1.68 -1.27
CA ALA A 146 -17.74 2.07 -2.54
C ALA A 146 -17.55 3.59 -2.64
N ILE A 147 -18.57 4.38 -2.28
CA ILE A 147 -18.49 5.83 -2.28
C ILE A 147 -17.43 6.32 -1.29
N ALA A 148 -17.46 5.84 -0.03
CA ALA A 148 -16.49 6.22 0.99
C ALA A 148 -15.05 5.85 0.60
N SER A 149 -14.85 4.73 -0.09
CA SER A 149 -13.53 4.26 -0.53
C SER A 149 -12.87 5.21 -1.53
N VAL A 150 -13.65 5.87 -2.41
CA VAL A 150 -13.12 6.86 -3.35
C VAL A 150 -12.57 8.08 -2.61
N PHE A 151 -13.34 8.62 -1.66
CA PHE A 151 -12.88 9.75 -0.84
C PHE A 151 -11.65 9.38 -0.02
N TYR A 152 -11.63 8.18 0.56
CA TYR A 152 -10.48 7.67 1.29
C TYR A 152 -9.24 7.54 0.39
N ALA A 153 -9.38 6.99 -0.81
CA ALA A 153 -8.26 6.84 -1.75
C ALA A 153 -7.65 8.20 -2.13
N VAL A 154 -8.49 9.22 -2.42
CA VAL A 154 -8.04 10.59 -2.70
C VAL A 154 -7.32 11.19 -1.49
N PHE A 155 -7.86 11.00 -0.29
CA PHE A 155 -7.25 11.48 0.95
C PHE A 155 -5.89 10.81 1.22
N VAL A 156 -5.78 9.49 1.03
CA VAL A 156 -4.52 8.76 1.17
C VAL A 156 -3.49 9.29 0.17
N ALA A 157 -3.84 9.41 -1.11
CA ALA A 157 -2.94 9.93 -2.14
C ALA A 157 -2.44 11.34 -1.81
N ARG A 158 -3.32 12.22 -1.33
CA ARG A 158 -2.96 13.58 -0.94
C ARG A 158 -2.07 13.60 0.30
N SER A 159 -2.39 12.82 1.33
CA SER A 159 -1.58 12.73 2.55
C SER A 159 -0.19 12.13 2.28
N ALA A 160 -0.12 11.14 1.39
CA ALA A 160 1.11 10.51 0.93
C ALA A 160 2.05 11.50 0.23
N HIS A 161 1.49 12.43 -0.56
CA HIS A 161 2.28 13.51 -1.16
C HIS A 161 2.92 14.42 -0.09
N TYR A 162 2.20 14.76 0.98
CA TYR A 162 2.70 15.65 2.02
C TYR A 162 3.76 15.02 2.93
N ILE A 163 3.73 13.70 3.12
CA ILE A 163 4.73 13.03 3.94
C ILE A 163 6.04 12.77 3.19
N TYR A 164 6.01 12.78 1.86
CA TYR A 164 7.18 12.53 1.03
C TYR A 164 8.23 13.66 1.17
N PRO A 165 9.53 13.36 1.37
CA PRO A 165 10.55 14.39 1.55
C PRO A 165 10.81 15.24 0.30
N ARG A 166 10.72 16.57 0.43
CA ARG A 166 10.94 17.55 -0.67
C ARG A 166 12.34 17.54 -1.27
N ARG A 167 13.39 17.21 -0.49
CA ARG A 167 14.77 17.19 -1.01
C ARG A 167 14.96 16.14 -2.10
N SER A 168 14.24 15.03 -2.04
CA SER A 168 14.31 13.97 -3.05
C SER A 168 13.70 14.37 -4.41
N GLU A 169 12.85 15.40 -4.45
CA GLU A 169 12.30 15.96 -5.70
C GLU A 169 13.37 16.76 -6.47
N LEU A 170 14.35 17.35 -5.77
CA LEU A 170 15.42 18.18 -6.35
C LEU A 170 16.55 17.36 -7.00
N VAL A 171 16.68 16.08 -6.67
CA VAL A 171 17.71 15.19 -7.25
C VAL A 171 17.24 14.56 -8.56
N GLY A 172 15.92 14.43 -8.76
CA GLY A 172 15.33 13.88 -9.99
C GLY A 172 15.16 14.87 -11.14
N ASN A 173 15.29 16.18 -10.88
CA ASN A 173 15.13 17.23 -11.90
C ASN A 173 16.27 18.27 -11.82
N PRO A 174 17.36 18.11 -12.59
CA PRO A 174 18.45 19.09 -12.61
C PRO A 174 18.06 20.46 -13.19
N LEU A 175 16.87 20.59 -13.82
CA LEU A 175 16.38 21.83 -14.42
C LEU A 175 15.38 22.60 -13.54
N GLY A 176 14.76 21.95 -12.54
CA GLY A 176 13.81 22.59 -11.62
C GLY A 176 14.44 23.60 -10.66
N ARG A 177 15.78 23.69 -10.62
CA ARG A 177 16.52 24.69 -9.83
C ARG A 177 16.57 26.07 -10.49
N LEU A 178 16.27 26.17 -11.78
CA LEU A 178 16.27 27.47 -12.46
C LEU A 178 14.97 28.25 -12.23
N GLU A 179 13.84 27.60 -11.92
CA GLU A 179 12.57 28.32 -11.77
C GLU A 179 12.37 28.94 -10.38
N VAL A 180 12.97 28.35 -9.32
CA VAL A 180 12.81 28.83 -7.93
C VAL A 180 13.80 29.95 -7.58
N ALA A 181 14.64 30.38 -8.53
CA ALA A 181 15.59 31.48 -8.33
C ALA A 181 15.01 32.86 -8.72
N TYR A 182 13.77 32.93 -9.22
CA TYR A 182 13.17 34.16 -9.75
C TYR A 182 11.78 34.50 -9.20
N GLU A 183 11.39 33.94 -8.05
CA GLU A 183 10.24 34.44 -7.27
C GLU A 183 10.66 34.91 -5.88
#